data_AF-A0A3D3MQ03-F1
#
_entry.id   AF-A0A3D3MQ03-F1
#
_cell.length_a   1.000
_cell.length_b   1.000
_cell.length_c   1.000
_cell.angle_alpha   90.00
_cell.angle_beta   90.00
_cell.angle_gamma   90.00
#
_symmetry.space_group_name_H-M   'P 1'
#
loop_
_entity.id
_entity.type
_entity.pdbx_description
1 polymer ?
#
loop_
_entity_poly.entity_id
_entity_poly.type
_entity_poly.pdbx_seq_one_letter_code
_entity_poly.pdbx_strand_id
1 'polypeptide(L)'
;MMEQMKRKYPVGIQTFERLIKEGFVYVDKTDLVWQLVHYATFVFMSRPRRFGKSLLTSTLDSYFKGDRELFEGLKIMSVEREWTHYPVIHLDLSVAKGQDSAKDLRETLMWMMKPLAEVYGREDDETTPGKLLTGLIHRAQEMSGRQVAVIIDEYDAPLLDVLHDQATLDAMRKVM
;
A
#
# COMPACT_ATOMS: atom_id res chain seq x y z
N MET A 1 -0.71 -40.32 12.07
CA MET A 1 0.55 -39.55 12.16
C MET A 1 0.47 -38.44 11.14
N MET A 2 0.27 -37.19 11.58
CA MET A 2 0.44 -36.04 10.67
C MET A 2 1.93 -35.72 10.63
N GLU A 3 2.54 -35.95 9.47
CA GLU A 3 3.88 -35.47 9.16
C GLU A 3 3.92 -33.98 9.49
N GLN A 4 4.82 -33.56 10.39
CA GLN A 4 5.09 -32.14 10.62
C GLN A 4 5.62 -31.58 9.30
N MET A 5 4.72 -31.06 8.45
CA MET A 5 5.13 -30.28 7.29
C MET A 5 5.98 -29.14 7.81
N LYS A 6 7.28 -29.24 7.54
CA LYS A 6 8.27 -28.24 7.89
C LYS A 6 7.91 -26.97 7.13
N ARG A 7 7.14 -26.07 7.75
CA ARG A 7 6.70 -24.81 7.13
C ARG A 7 7.93 -24.06 6.63
N LYS A 8 7.88 -23.60 5.38
CA LYS A 8 8.99 -22.90 4.74
C LYS A 8 9.10 -21.50 5.34
N TYR A 9 10.33 -20.99 5.46
CA TYR A 9 10.54 -19.58 5.77
C TYR A 9 10.27 -18.74 4.51
N PRO A 10 9.60 -17.57 4.64
CA PRO A 10 9.24 -16.71 3.52
C PRO A 10 10.44 -15.89 3.02
N VAL A 11 11.46 -16.55 2.46
CA VAL A 11 12.65 -15.88 1.93
C VAL A 11 12.29 -15.16 0.63
N GLY A 12 12.36 -13.83 0.64
CA GLY A 12 12.01 -13.00 -0.53
C GLY A 12 10.51 -12.86 -0.79
N ILE A 13 9.65 -13.34 0.12
CA ILE A 13 8.19 -13.20 0.01
C ILE A 13 7.74 -12.07 0.92
N GLN A 14 7.07 -11.09 0.32
CA GLN A 14 6.61 -9.88 1.00
C GLN A 14 5.11 -9.65 0.82
N THR A 15 4.41 -10.57 0.16
CA THR A 15 2.96 -10.50 -0.06
C THR A 15 2.25 -11.37 0.95
N PHE A 16 1.31 -10.79 1.70
CA PHE A 16 0.55 -11.48 2.74
C PHE A 16 -0.26 -12.66 2.17
N GLU A 17 -1.03 -12.42 1.10
CA GLU A 17 -1.82 -13.45 0.42
C GLU A 17 -0.97 -14.68 0.05
N ARG A 18 0.16 -14.44 -0.62
CA ARG A 18 1.08 -15.51 -1.05
C ARG A 18 1.65 -16.27 0.15
N LEU A 19 2.03 -15.54 1.20
CA LEU A 19 2.57 -16.12 2.43
C LEU A 19 1.57 -17.10 3.06
N ILE A 20 0.29 -16.70 3.16
CA ILE A 20 -0.78 -17.53 3.72
C ILE A 20 -1.13 -18.70 2.79
N LYS A 21 -1.41 -18.44 1.51
CA LYS A 21 -1.85 -19.48 0.54
C LYS A 21 -0.80 -20.57 0.33
N GLU A 22 0.48 -20.22 0.31
CA GLU A 22 1.58 -21.19 0.14
C GLU A 22 2.05 -21.82 1.48
N GLY A 23 1.43 -21.49 2.61
CA GLY A 23 1.69 -22.14 3.90
C GLY A 23 3.06 -21.81 4.52
N PHE A 24 3.58 -20.61 4.30
CA PHE A 24 4.84 -20.15 4.90
C PHE A 24 4.69 -19.88 6.41
N VAL A 25 5.83 -19.82 7.10
CA VAL A 25 5.86 -19.33 8.49
C VAL A 25 5.45 -17.85 8.53
N TYR A 26 4.33 -17.58 9.22
CA TYR A 26 3.83 -16.24 9.51
C TYR A 26 3.89 -15.95 11.00
N VAL A 27 4.42 -14.78 11.40
CA VAL A 27 4.36 -14.31 12.78
C VAL A 27 3.14 -13.41 12.92
N ASP A 28 2.10 -13.93 13.55
CA ASP A 28 0.79 -13.28 13.60
C ASP A 28 0.75 -12.06 14.54
N LYS A 29 0.52 -10.90 13.92
CA LYS A 29 0.29 -9.58 14.53
C LYS A 29 -0.95 -8.90 13.95
N THR A 30 -1.89 -9.67 13.45
CA THR A 30 -3.09 -9.15 12.76
C THR A 30 -4.05 -8.43 13.72
N ASP A 31 -3.98 -8.72 15.02
CA ASP A 31 -4.61 -7.91 16.08
C ASP A 31 -4.12 -6.45 16.06
N LEU A 32 -2.82 -6.23 15.84
CA LEU A 32 -2.27 -4.88 15.73
C LEU A 32 -2.70 -4.17 14.44
N VAL A 33 -2.97 -4.92 13.36
CA VAL A 33 -3.54 -4.35 12.12
C VAL A 33 -4.92 -3.78 12.41
N TRP A 34 -5.78 -4.54 13.09
CA TRP A 34 -7.09 -4.07 13.51
C TRP A 34 -7.00 -2.85 14.43
N GLN A 35 -6.08 -2.86 15.41
CA GLN A 35 -5.88 -1.69 16.28
C GLN A 35 -5.42 -0.46 15.48
N LEU A 36 -4.51 -0.64 14.51
CA LEU A 36 -3.97 0.45 13.72
C LEU A 36 -5.06 1.17 12.91
N VAL A 37 -5.94 0.41 12.25
CA VAL A 37 -7.00 0.98 11.40
C VAL A 37 -8.09 1.67 12.23
N HIS A 38 -8.29 1.28 13.49
CA HIS A 38 -9.23 1.92 14.42
C HIS A 38 -8.60 3.04 15.24
N TYR A 39 -7.27 3.17 15.22
CA TYR A 39 -6.54 4.16 16.01
C TYR A 39 -6.52 5.54 15.36
N ALA A 40 -6.26 5.60 14.05
CA ALA A 40 -6.12 6.88 13.34
C ALA A 40 -6.47 6.75 11.86
N THR A 41 -7.02 7.82 11.29
CA THR A 41 -7.31 7.94 9.84
C THR A 41 -6.03 8.02 9.00
N PHE A 42 -5.01 8.72 9.51
CA PHE A 42 -3.72 8.88 8.83
C PHE A 42 -2.62 8.27 9.68
N VAL A 43 -1.90 7.31 9.11
CA VAL A 43 -0.81 6.61 9.78
C VAL A 43 0.44 6.74 8.95
N PHE A 44 1.47 7.34 9.54
CA PHE A 44 2.79 7.38 8.95
C PHE A 44 3.72 6.35 9.61
N MET A 45 4.29 5.45 8.80
CA MET A 45 5.13 4.34 9.29
C MET A 45 6.62 4.57 9.03
N SER A 46 7.28 5.39 9.84
CA SER A 46 8.75 5.50 9.84
C SER A 46 9.38 4.26 10.51
N ARG A 47 9.88 3.32 9.72
CA ARG A 47 10.65 2.16 10.21
C ARG A 47 11.87 1.90 9.32
N PRO A 48 12.94 1.25 9.83
CA PRO A 48 14.13 0.96 9.03
C PRO A 48 13.86 -0.06 7.91
N ARG A 49 14.78 -0.14 6.95
CA ARG A 49 14.73 -1.10 5.83
C ARG A 49 14.70 -2.54 6.34
N ARG A 50 13.93 -3.40 5.67
CA ARG A 50 13.74 -4.85 6.01
C ARG A 50 12.95 -5.15 7.29
N PHE A 51 12.18 -4.20 7.82
CA PHE A 51 11.30 -4.41 8.98
C PHE A 51 9.87 -4.88 8.62
N GLY A 52 9.70 -5.46 7.43
CA GLY A 52 8.41 -6.01 6.99
C GLY A 52 7.33 -4.97 6.72
N LYS A 53 7.70 -3.77 6.25
CA LYS A 53 6.74 -2.74 5.83
C LYS A 53 5.85 -3.23 4.70
N SER A 54 6.45 -3.72 3.62
CA SER A 54 5.72 -4.24 2.46
C SER A 54 4.81 -5.42 2.80
N LEU A 55 5.23 -6.27 3.76
CA LEU A 55 4.36 -7.32 4.28
C LEU A 55 3.15 -6.74 5.02
N LEU A 56 3.36 -5.71 5.85
CA LEU A 56 2.28 -5.04 6.57
C LEU A 56 1.33 -4.28 5.63
N THR A 57 1.84 -3.54 4.63
CA THR A 57 1.01 -2.87 3.63
C THR A 57 0.21 -3.87 2.80
N SER A 58 0.81 -5.01 2.44
CA SER A 58 0.09 -6.12 1.79
C SER A 58 -0.95 -6.77 2.72
N THR A 59 -0.70 -6.87 4.03
CA THR A 59 -1.72 -7.35 4.98
C THR A 59 -2.89 -6.36 5.09
N LEU A 60 -2.60 -5.05 5.14
CA LEU A 60 -3.62 -4.00 5.15
C LEU A 60 -4.45 -4.00 3.87
N ASP A 61 -3.81 -4.18 2.72
CA ASP A 61 -4.48 -4.31 1.42
C ASP A 61 -5.52 -5.45 1.43
N SER A 62 -5.12 -6.66 1.84
CA SER A 62 -6.04 -7.80 1.98
C SER A 62 -7.14 -7.55 3.02
N TYR A 63 -6.81 -6.88 4.13
CA TYR A 63 -7.79 -6.57 5.18
C TYR A 63 -8.87 -5.61 4.66
N PHE A 64 -8.49 -4.51 4.02
CA PHE A 64 -9.45 -3.53 3.49
C PHE A 64 -10.25 -4.06 2.30
N LYS A 65 -9.69 -4.97 1.49
CA LYS A 65 -10.45 -5.67 0.45
C LYS A 65 -11.51 -6.63 1.01
N GLY A 66 -11.40 -6.99 2.29
CA GLY A 66 -12.34 -7.90 2.95
C GLY A 66 -12.04 -9.38 2.67
N ASP A 67 -10.79 -9.72 2.32
CA ASP A 67 -10.32 -11.09 1.99
C ASP A 67 -10.25 -11.99 3.24
N ARG A 68 -11.40 -12.18 3.92
CA ARG A 68 -11.55 -12.83 5.23
C ARG A 68 -10.88 -14.21 5.28
N GLU A 69 -10.93 -14.97 4.20
CA GLU A 69 -10.35 -16.29 4.08
C GLU A 69 -8.83 -16.30 4.31
N LEU A 70 -8.13 -15.19 4.00
CA LEU A 70 -6.68 -15.07 4.23
C LEU A 70 -6.33 -14.92 5.72
N PHE A 71 -7.32 -14.62 6.55
CA PHE A 71 -7.13 -14.38 7.98
C PHE A 71 -7.61 -15.53 8.85
N GLU A 72 -8.13 -16.61 8.28
CA GLU A 72 -8.60 -17.77 9.05
C GLU A 72 -7.51 -18.32 9.98
N GLY A 73 -7.86 -18.47 11.26
CA GLY A 73 -6.93 -18.92 12.29
C GLY A 73 -5.94 -17.86 12.80
N LEU A 74 -5.99 -16.63 12.30
CA LEU A 74 -5.20 -15.50 12.81
C LEU A 74 -5.97 -14.71 13.88
N LYS A 75 -5.25 -13.97 14.72
CA LYS A 75 -5.78 -13.21 15.86
C LYS A 75 -6.87 -12.23 15.47
N ILE A 76 -6.77 -11.58 14.30
CA ILE A 76 -7.77 -10.61 13.84
C ILE A 76 -9.18 -11.20 13.75
N MET A 77 -9.33 -12.50 13.51
CA MET A 77 -10.63 -13.19 13.46
C MET A 77 -11.41 -13.12 14.77
N SER A 78 -10.73 -12.86 15.89
CA SER A 78 -11.36 -12.70 17.20
C SER A 78 -11.91 -11.30 17.45
N VAL A 79 -11.40 -10.29 16.74
CA VAL A 79 -11.72 -8.87 16.95
C VAL A 79 -12.51 -8.26 15.79
N GLU A 80 -12.22 -8.63 14.54
CA GLU A 80 -12.93 -8.16 13.35
C GLU A 80 -14.21 -8.97 13.12
N ARG A 81 -15.32 -8.26 12.88
CA ARG A 81 -16.66 -8.85 12.72
C ARG A 81 -17.30 -8.53 11.39
N GLU A 82 -17.07 -7.34 10.85
CA GLU A 82 -17.82 -6.83 9.70
C GLU A 82 -17.22 -7.30 8.38
N TRP A 83 -15.88 -7.39 8.29
CA TRP A 83 -15.17 -7.72 7.04
C TRP A 83 -15.65 -6.86 5.86
N THR A 84 -15.87 -5.59 6.17
CA THR A 84 -16.37 -4.60 5.24
C THR A 84 -15.39 -4.40 4.10
N HIS A 85 -15.89 -4.51 2.86
CA HIS A 85 -15.07 -4.30 1.67
C HIS A 85 -14.97 -2.80 1.40
N TYR A 86 -13.73 -2.32 1.27
CA TYR A 86 -13.38 -0.96 0.91
C TYR A 86 -12.60 -0.96 -0.41
N PRO A 87 -12.81 0.03 -1.31
CA PRO A 87 -11.89 0.26 -2.41
C PRO A 87 -10.48 0.57 -1.85
N VAL A 88 -9.47 -0.05 -2.44
CA VAL A 88 -8.06 0.13 -2.03
C VAL A 88 -7.26 0.70 -3.19
N ILE A 89 -6.58 1.82 -2.94
CA ILE A 89 -5.56 2.36 -3.83
C ILE A 89 -4.20 2.09 -3.18
N HIS A 90 -3.48 1.12 -3.71
CA HIS A 90 -2.15 0.75 -3.24
C HIS A 90 -1.08 1.20 -4.23
N LEU A 91 -0.23 2.13 -3.80
CA LEU A 91 0.85 2.71 -4.60
C LEU A 91 2.20 2.28 -4.01
N ASP A 92 3.06 1.67 -4.83
CA ASP A 92 4.45 1.35 -4.47
C ASP A 92 5.38 2.35 -5.16
N LEU A 93 5.92 3.30 -4.39
CA LEU A 93 6.74 4.39 -4.91
C LEU A 93 8.18 3.96 -5.21
N SER A 94 8.53 2.68 -5.00
CA SER A 94 9.84 2.15 -5.36
C SER A 94 10.14 2.21 -6.87
N VAL A 95 9.10 2.24 -7.72
CA VAL A 95 9.25 2.42 -9.18
C VAL A 95 9.69 3.82 -9.57
N ALA A 96 9.54 4.80 -8.67
CA ALA A 96 9.97 6.18 -8.85
C ALA A 96 11.35 6.45 -8.20
N LYS A 97 12.14 5.40 -7.94
CA LYS A 97 13.57 5.54 -7.60
C LYS A 97 14.38 6.01 -8.80
N GLY A 98 15.53 6.62 -8.54
CA GLY A 98 16.48 7.04 -9.58
C GLY A 98 16.02 8.24 -10.43
N GLN A 99 15.00 8.98 -9.99
CA GLN A 99 14.57 10.20 -10.66
C GLN A 99 15.49 11.35 -10.25
N ASP A 100 16.02 12.08 -11.21
CA ASP A 100 16.96 13.20 -11.02
C ASP A 100 16.30 14.58 -11.23
N SER A 101 15.00 14.60 -11.57
CA SER A 101 14.24 15.84 -11.69
C SER A 101 12.80 15.72 -11.18
N ALA A 102 12.23 16.86 -10.77
CA ALA A 102 10.83 16.95 -10.39
C ALA A 102 9.88 16.69 -11.57
N LYS A 103 10.33 16.88 -12.81
CA LYS A 103 9.53 16.60 -14.01
C LYS A 103 9.40 15.09 -14.20
N ASP A 104 10.50 14.36 -14.13
CA ASP A 104 10.51 12.91 -14.37
C ASP A 104 9.80 12.17 -13.23
N LEU A 105 9.93 12.66 -11.99
CA LEU A 105 9.11 12.18 -10.87
C LEU A 105 7.61 12.36 -11.16
N ARG A 106 7.21 13.55 -11.64
CA ARG A 106 5.80 13.82 -11.96
C ARG A 106 5.30 12.86 -13.03
N GLU A 107 6.03 12.69 -14.13
CA GLU A 107 5.67 11.80 -15.22
C GLU A 107 5.57 10.33 -14.77
N THR A 108 6.51 9.89 -13.93
CA THR A 108 6.51 8.53 -13.36
C THR A 108 5.31 8.28 -12.46
N LEU A 109 4.96 9.22 -11.57
CA LEU A 109 3.78 9.12 -10.71
C LEU A 109 2.47 9.11 -11.52
N MET A 110 2.39 9.95 -12.55
CA MET A 110 1.24 9.96 -13.47
C MET A 110 1.12 8.63 -14.23
N TRP A 111 2.24 8.06 -14.68
CA TRP A 111 2.28 6.75 -15.34
C TRP A 111 1.84 5.62 -14.40
N MET A 112 2.33 5.60 -13.17
CA MET A 112 1.98 4.59 -12.15
C MET A 112 0.48 4.54 -11.89
N MET A 113 -0.21 5.68 -11.94
CA MET A 113 -1.66 5.78 -11.72
C MET A 113 -2.50 5.49 -12.97
N LYS A 114 -1.90 5.23 -14.14
CA LYS A 114 -2.66 4.90 -15.37
C LYS A 114 -3.61 3.72 -15.20
N PRO A 115 -3.22 2.58 -14.61
CA PRO A 115 -4.15 1.45 -14.43
C PRO A 115 -5.34 1.82 -13.54
N LEU A 116 -5.15 2.69 -12.54
CA LEU A 116 -6.24 3.19 -11.71
C LEU A 116 -7.17 4.11 -12.51
N ALA A 117 -6.62 4.96 -13.38
CA ALA A 117 -7.39 5.81 -14.28
C ALA A 117 -8.18 5.02 -15.34
N GLU A 118 -7.71 3.83 -15.74
CA GLU A 118 -8.46 2.92 -16.60
C GLU A 118 -9.67 2.31 -15.87
N VAL A 119 -9.57 2.09 -14.55
CA VAL A 119 -10.65 1.53 -13.72
C VAL A 119 -11.67 2.58 -13.28
N TYR A 120 -11.20 3.72 -12.77
CA TYR A 120 -12.02 4.74 -12.14
C TYR A 120 -12.27 5.97 -13.03
N GLY A 121 -11.65 6.04 -14.21
CA GLY A 121 -11.68 7.21 -15.09
C GLY A 121 -10.75 8.35 -14.65
N ARG A 122 -10.67 9.37 -15.50
CA ARG A 122 -9.90 10.60 -15.29
C ARG A 122 -10.54 11.78 -16.01
N GLU A 123 -10.29 12.97 -15.48
CA GLU A 123 -10.66 14.24 -16.11
C GLU A 123 -9.47 14.86 -16.87
N ASP A 124 -9.74 15.78 -17.79
CA ASP A 124 -8.71 16.41 -18.61
C ASP A 124 -7.83 17.40 -17.83
N ASP A 125 -8.34 17.98 -16.75
CA ASP A 125 -7.64 18.97 -15.92
C ASP A 125 -6.79 18.35 -14.78
N GLU A 126 -6.81 17.02 -14.64
CA GLU A 126 -6.01 16.21 -13.72
C GLU A 126 -4.56 16.07 -14.19
N THR A 127 -3.88 17.19 -14.40
CA THR A 127 -2.54 17.27 -15.00
C THR A 127 -1.39 17.07 -14.02
N THR A 128 -1.68 16.79 -12.75
CA THR A 128 -0.68 16.58 -11.69
C THR A 128 -1.00 15.35 -10.86
N PRO A 129 0.01 14.69 -10.23
CA PRO A 129 -0.22 13.51 -9.41
C PRO A 129 -1.25 13.72 -8.30
N GLY A 130 -1.17 14.84 -7.58
CA GLY A 130 -2.12 15.15 -6.52
C GLY A 130 -3.56 15.32 -7.02
N LYS A 131 -3.77 15.98 -8.17
CA LYS A 131 -5.10 16.11 -8.79
C LYS A 131 -5.63 14.74 -9.23
N LEU A 132 -4.82 13.97 -9.95
CA LEU A 132 -5.21 12.65 -10.43
C LEU A 132 -5.57 11.73 -9.27
N LEU A 133 -4.72 11.63 -8.24
CA LEU A 133 -5.00 10.80 -7.06
C LEU A 133 -6.28 11.24 -6.35
N THR A 134 -6.49 12.55 -6.18
CA THR A 134 -7.71 13.09 -5.57
C THR A 134 -8.95 12.69 -6.36
N GLY A 135 -8.93 12.83 -7.69
CA GLY A 135 -10.03 12.43 -8.56
C GLY A 135 -10.29 10.92 -8.52
N LEU A 136 -9.23 10.11 -8.54
CA LEU A 136 -9.33 8.65 -8.41
C LEU A 136 -9.99 8.23 -7.09
N ILE A 137 -9.62 8.88 -5.97
CA ILE A 137 -10.24 8.64 -4.65
C ILE A 137 -11.74 8.99 -4.70
N HIS A 138 -12.10 10.17 -5.22
CA HIS A 138 -13.49 10.59 -5.30
C HIS A 138 -14.34 9.63 -6.15
N ARG A 139 -13.86 9.27 -7.34
CA ARG A 139 -14.59 8.35 -8.23
C ARG A 139 -14.66 6.94 -7.66
N ALA A 140 -13.60 6.44 -7.04
CA ALA A 140 -13.64 5.14 -6.34
C ALA A 140 -14.65 5.14 -5.17
N GLN A 141 -14.76 6.25 -4.45
CA GLN A 141 -15.77 6.43 -3.40
C GLN A 141 -17.19 6.48 -3.99
N GLU A 142 -17.43 7.23 -5.05
CA GLU A 142 -18.74 7.33 -5.71
C GLU A 142 -19.20 5.97 -6.26
N MET A 143 -18.31 5.22 -6.90
CA MET A 143 -18.61 3.90 -7.46
C MET A 143 -18.92 2.85 -6.40
N SER A 144 -18.20 2.87 -5.28
CA SER A 144 -18.34 1.86 -4.22
C SER A 144 -19.37 2.23 -3.14
N GLY A 145 -19.70 3.52 -3.01
CA GLY A 145 -20.45 4.06 -1.88
C GLY A 145 -19.69 3.97 -0.54
N ARG A 146 -18.37 3.77 -0.57
CA ARG A 146 -17.52 3.53 0.61
C ARG A 146 -16.29 4.42 0.59
N GLN A 147 -15.76 4.69 1.78
CA GLN A 147 -14.47 5.39 1.90
C GLN A 147 -13.34 4.57 1.27
N VAL A 148 -12.32 5.26 0.76
CA VAL A 148 -11.17 4.63 0.10
C VAL A 148 -10.02 4.45 1.06
N ALA A 149 -9.46 3.24 1.13
CA ALA A 149 -8.20 2.99 1.80
C ALA A 149 -7.04 3.31 0.85
N VAL A 150 -6.18 4.26 1.21
CA VAL A 150 -5.00 4.61 0.42
C VAL A 150 -3.76 4.10 1.14
N ILE A 151 -3.00 3.24 0.47
CA ILE A 151 -1.78 2.62 1.00
C ILE A 151 -0.61 3.06 0.12
N ILE A 152 0.39 3.68 0.71
CA ILE A 152 1.60 4.14 0.02
C ILE A 152 2.79 3.38 0.60
N ASP A 153 3.37 2.46 -0.17
CA ASP A 153 4.62 1.78 0.19
C ASP A 153 5.83 2.55 -0.35
N GLU A 154 6.94 2.45 0.37
CA GLU A 154 8.22 3.10 0.04
C GLU A 154 8.06 4.61 -0.28
N TYR A 155 7.25 5.33 0.50
CA TYR A 155 6.89 6.74 0.25
C TYR A 155 8.09 7.68 0.05
N ASP A 156 9.21 7.39 0.72
CA ASP A 156 10.44 8.17 0.70
C ASP A 156 11.35 7.84 -0.48
N ALA A 157 11.12 6.70 -1.15
CA ALA A 157 11.95 6.19 -2.23
C ALA A 157 12.34 7.22 -3.30
N PRO A 158 11.42 8.07 -3.81
CA PRO A 158 11.76 9.01 -4.87
C PRO A 158 12.71 10.12 -4.44
N LEU A 159 12.85 10.36 -3.13
CA LEU A 159 13.64 11.45 -2.57
C LEU A 159 15.04 11.00 -2.13
N LEU A 160 15.27 9.69 -2.01
CA LEU A 160 16.51 9.15 -1.41
C LEU A 160 17.76 9.45 -2.24
N ASP A 161 17.65 9.38 -3.56
CA ASP A 161 18.81 9.51 -4.46
C ASP A 161 19.27 10.97 -4.59
N VAL A 162 18.39 11.94 -4.34
CA VAL A 162 18.65 13.39 -4.48
C VAL A 162 18.93 14.09 -3.14
N LEU A 163 19.10 13.35 -2.04
CA LEU A 163 19.36 13.94 -0.71
C LEU A 163 20.61 14.84 -0.67
N HIS A 164 21.53 14.66 -1.61
CA HIS A 164 22.75 15.44 -1.74
C HIS A 164 22.57 16.75 -2.52
N ASP A 165 21.46 16.92 -3.26
CA ASP A 165 21.12 18.12 -4.03
C ASP A 165 19.85 18.76 -3.46
N GLN A 166 20.04 19.80 -2.65
CA GLN A 166 18.96 20.48 -1.96
C GLN A 166 17.95 21.15 -2.93
N ALA A 167 18.41 21.67 -4.06
CA ALA A 167 17.53 22.35 -5.01
C ALA A 167 16.60 21.36 -5.70
N THR A 168 17.14 20.23 -6.15
CA THR A 168 16.37 19.14 -6.75
C THR A 168 15.45 18.48 -5.73
N LEU A 169 15.93 18.24 -4.50
CA LEU A 169 15.14 17.70 -3.40
C LEU A 169 13.92 18.58 -3.09
N ASP A 170 14.09 19.90 -2.99
CA ASP A 170 12.99 20.83 -2.70
C ASP A 170 12.02 20.95 -3.88
N ALA A 171 12.48 20.78 -5.11
CA ALA A 171 11.61 20.70 -6.27
C ALA A 171 10.77 19.41 -6.27
N MET A 172 11.37 18.26 -5.95
CA MET A 172 10.69 16.96 -5.89
C MET A 172 9.69 16.89 -4.73
N ARG A 173 10.01 17.48 -3.57
CA ARG A 173 9.08 17.61 -2.43
C ARG A 173 7.80 18.38 -2.75
N LYS A 174 7.80 19.25 -3.76
CA LYS A 174 6.58 19.96 -4.22
C LYS A 174 5.70 19.10 -5.14
N VAL A 175 6.23 17.98 -5.64
CA VAL A 175 5.48 17.03 -6.48
C VAL A 175 4.78 15.99 -5.62
N MET A 176 5.47 15.53 -4.56
CA MET A 176 4.98 14.63 -3.51
C MET A 176 3.89 15.29 -2.68
#